data_AF-A0A6J1C8W8-F1
#
_entry.id   AF-A0A6J1C8W8-F1
#
_cell.length_a   1.000
_cell.length_b   1.000
_cell.length_c   1.000
_cell.angle_alpha   90.00
_cell.angle_beta   90.00
_cell.angle_gamma   90.00
#
_symmetry.space_group_name_H-M   'P 1'
#
loop_
_entity.id
_entity.type
_entity.pdbx_description
1 polymer ?
#
loop_
_entity_poly.entity_id
_entity_poly.type
_entity_poly.pdbx_seq_one_letter_code
_entity_poly.pdbx_strand_id
1 'polypeptide(L)'
;MAEAAAVPMTHRIHSMSAVDAVGKHRLQAEMKRLEQEARFLEEELEQLEKMGKASTSCKELLGSVEMRSDPLLPETLGPVNPAWDRWFEGPKDSNRCRCQCRCLIL
;
A
#
# COMPACT_ATOMS: atom_id res chain seq x y z
N MET A 1 -56.34 40.58 26.30
CA MET A 1 -55.37 40.31 27.39
C MET A 1 -54.67 39.00 27.07
N ALA A 2 -53.37 38.95 27.36
CA ALA A 2 -52.39 38.00 26.86
C ALA A 2 -52.53 36.58 27.43
N GLU A 3 -51.97 35.58 26.74
CA GLU A 3 -51.04 34.64 27.38
C GLU A 3 -50.09 34.05 26.33
N ALA A 4 -48.85 34.57 26.29
CA ALA A 4 -47.77 33.97 25.53
C ALA A 4 -47.16 32.86 26.39
N ALA A 5 -47.39 31.60 26.01
CA ALA A 5 -46.80 30.45 26.68
C ALA A 5 -45.27 30.53 26.61
N ALA A 6 -44.64 30.76 27.76
CA ALA A 6 -43.19 30.77 27.91
C ALA A 6 -42.63 29.35 27.78
N VAL A 7 -41.92 29.09 26.68
CA VAL A 7 -41.20 27.83 26.48
C VAL A 7 -40.04 27.74 27.50
N PRO A 8 -39.81 26.60 28.19
CA PRO A 8 -38.81 26.51 29.24
C PRO A 8 -37.39 26.72 28.70
N MET A 9 -36.70 27.75 29.22
CA MET A 9 -35.32 28.14 28.87
C MET A 9 -34.28 27.01 29.11
N THR A 10 -34.61 26.02 29.94
CA THR A 10 -33.71 24.96 30.42
C THR A 10 -33.31 23.95 29.35
N HIS A 11 -34.18 23.70 28.37
CA HIS A 11 -33.90 22.76 27.27
C HIS A 11 -32.94 23.34 26.22
N ARG A 12 -32.92 24.67 26.09
CA ARG A 12 -32.05 25.38 25.13
C ARG A 12 -30.60 25.41 25.61
N ILE A 13 -30.38 25.56 26.92
CA ILE A 13 -29.05 25.59 27.54
C ILE A 13 -28.41 24.18 27.55
N HIS A 14 -29.20 23.13 27.79
CA HIS A 14 -28.72 21.74 27.66
C HIS A 14 -28.39 21.36 26.20
N SER A 15 -29.16 21.84 25.23
CA SER A 15 -28.89 21.61 23.81
C SER A 15 -27.59 22.30 23.36
N MET A 16 -27.37 23.57 23.75
CA MET A 16 -26.14 24.30 23.42
C MET A 16 -24.89 23.63 24.02
N SER A 17 -24.93 23.25 25.29
CA SER A 17 -23.79 22.56 25.95
C SER A 17 -23.50 21.18 25.37
N ALA A 18 -24.52 20.44 24.92
CA ALA A 18 -24.33 19.17 24.23
C ALA A 18 -23.70 19.33 22.83
N VAL A 19 -24.13 20.34 22.07
CA VAL A 19 -23.54 20.67 20.75
C VAL A 19 -22.10 21.16 20.89
N ASP A 20 -21.81 21.97 21.91
CA ASP A 20 -20.46 22.43 22.23
C ASP A 20 -19.55 21.28 22.69
N ALA A 21 -20.09 20.31 23.43
CA ALA A 21 -19.37 19.11 23.81
C ALA A 21 -18.97 18.29 22.57
N VAL A 22 -19.89 18.04 21.62
CA VAL A 22 -19.56 17.30 20.39
C VAL A 22 -18.51 18.05 19.55
N GLY A 23 -18.63 19.38 19.44
CA GLY A 23 -17.63 20.21 18.77
C GLY A 23 -16.25 20.13 19.42
N LYS A 24 -16.19 20.17 20.76
CA LYS A 24 -14.95 20.03 21.53
C LYS A 24 -14.31 18.66 21.34
N HIS A 25 -15.09 17.58 21.39
CA HIS A 25 -14.57 16.23 21.14
C HIS A 25 -14.04 16.08 19.71
N ARG A 26 -14.71 16.68 18.72
CA ARG A 26 -14.24 16.69 17.33
C ARG A 26 -12.90 17.41 17.19
N LEU A 27 -12.76 18.60 17.75
CA LEU A 27 -11.49 19.34 17.74
C LEU A 27 -10.38 18.59 18.46
N GLN A 28 -10.70 17.95 19.59
CA GLN A 28 -9.74 17.14 20.33
C GLN A 28 -9.29 15.89 19.56
N ALA A 29 -10.20 15.25 18.82
CA ALA A 29 -9.85 14.10 17.97
C ALA A 29 -8.93 14.51 16.81
N GLU A 30 -9.22 15.65 16.17
CA GLU A 30 -8.36 16.21 15.12
C GLU A 30 -6.98 16.58 15.67
N MET A 31 -6.92 17.21 16.85
CA MET A 31 -5.65 17.52 17.52
C MET A 31 -4.84 16.26 17.78
N LYS A 32 -5.46 15.23 18.38
CA LYS A 32 -4.78 13.94 18.64
C LYS A 32 -4.29 13.26 17.37
N ARG A 33 -5.05 13.36 16.26
CA ARG A 33 -4.63 12.83 14.96
C ARG A 33 -3.37 13.55 14.47
N LEU A 34 -3.39 14.89 14.50
CA LEU A 34 -2.24 15.69 14.07
C LEU A 34 -1.02 15.48 14.96
N GLU A 35 -1.20 15.38 16.27
CA GLU A 35 -0.12 15.04 17.21
C GLU A 35 0.49 13.66 16.91
N GLN A 36 -0.33 12.68 16.54
CA GLN A 36 0.15 11.36 16.15
C GLN A 36 0.92 11.40 14.82
N GLU A 37 0.40 12.13 13.84
CA GLU A 37 1.05 12.31 12.54
C GLU A 37 2.40 13.03 12.68
N ALA A 38 2.48 14.07 13.52
CA ALA A 38 3.72 14.76 13.84
C ALA A 38 4.75 13.82 14.47
N ARG A 39 4.34 13.00 15.46
CA ARG A 39 5.23 11.99 16.06
C ARG A 39 5.77 10.99 15.03
N PHE A 40 4.90 10.48 14.16
CA PHE A 40 5.34 9.54 13.11
C PHE A 40 6.34 10.17 12.15
N LEU A 41 6.11 11.41 11.73
CA LEU A 41 7.04 12.12 10.85
C LEU A 41 8.38 12.40 11.52
N GLU A 42 8.40 12.72 12.82
CA GLU A 42 9.63 12.88 13.59
C GLU A 42 10.42 11.57 13.66
N GLU A 43 9.74 10.45 13.93
CA GLU A 43 10.35 9.10 13.95
C GLU A 43 10.88 8.68 12.57
N GLU A 44 10.16 8.97 11.49
CA GLU A 44 10.59 8.69 10.11
C GLU A 44 11.82 9.54 9.74
N LEU A 45 11.84 10.82 10.13
CA LEU A 45 12.97 11.70 9.89
C LEU A 45 14.23 11.20 10.61
N GLU A 46 14.11 10.79 11.88
CA GLU A 46 15.22 10.21 12.64
C GLU A 46 15.75 8.92 11.98
N GLN A 47 14.86 8.09 11.42
CA GLN A 47 15.27 6.92 10.65
C GLN A 47 16.02 7.31 9.37
N LEU A 48 15.52 8.27 8.61
CA LEU A 48 16.15 8.76 7.39
C LEU A 48 17.55 9.35 7.64
N GLU A 49 17.75 10.05 8.75
CA GLU A 49 19.07 10.56 9.16
C GLU A 49 20.07 9.44 9.46
N LYS A 50 19.58 8.32 9.99
CA LYS A 50 20.39 7.11 10.26
C LYS A 50 20.63 6.27 9.00
N MET A 51 19.83 6.44 7.95
CA MET A 51 19.95 5.67 6.71
C MET A 51 21.22 6.06 5.94
N GLY A 52 21.90 5.04 5.41
CA GLY A 52 23.05 5.24 4.53
C GLY A 52 22.67 5.82 3.16
N LYS A 53 23.67 6.11 2.35
CA LYS A 53 23.44 6.60 0.98
C LYS A 53 22.74 5.53 0.15
N ALA A 54 21.67 5.93 -0.54
CA ALA A 54 20.97 5.08 -1.50
C ALA A 54 21.93 4.51 -2.57
N SER A 55 22.95 5.27 -2.97
CA SER A 55 23.94 4.81 -3.96
C SER A 55 24.76 3.60 -3.49
N THR A 56 24.97 3.43 -2.17
CA THR A 56 25.63 2.23 -1.63
C THR A 56 24.70 1.03 -1.74
N SER A 57 23.47 1.14 -1.25
CA SER A 57 22.46 0.09 -1.33
C SER A 57 22.16 -0.33 -2.77
N CYS A 58 22.09 0.61 -3.71
CA CYS A 58 21.89 0.30 -5.12
C CYS A 58 23.07 -0.48 -5.73
N LYS A 59 24.31 -0.16 -5.36
CA LYS A 59 25.49 -0.91 -5.84
C LYS A 59 25.53 -2.33 -5.28
N GLU A 60 25.20 -2.49 -4.00
CA GLU A 60 25.11 -3.81 -3.37
C GLU A 60 24.02 -4.65 -4.02
N LEU A 61 22.85 -4.06 -4.28
CA LEU A 61 21.76 -4.71 -4.99
C LEU A 61 22.18 -5.13 -6.40
N LEU A 62 22.79 -4.24 -7.17
CA LEU A 62 23.30 -4.56 -8.51
C LEU A 62 24.29 -5.72 -8.47
N GLY A 63 25.28 -5.69 -7.57
CA GLY A 63 26.23 -6.79 -7.41
C GLY A 63 25.55 -8.12 -7.04
N SER A 64 24.49 -8.08 -6.23
CA SER A 64 23.73 -9.28 -5.87
C SER A 64 22.94 -9.86 -7.05
N VAL A 65 22.37 -9.00 -7.90
CA VAL A 65 21.61 -9.39 -9.09
C VAL A 65 22.55 -9.95 -10.16
N GLU A 66 23.69 -9.30 -10.39
CA GLU A 66 24.68 -9.73 -11.38
C GLU A 66 25.38 -11.06 -11.01
N MET A 67 25.46 -11.39 -9.72
CA MET A 67 26.11 -12.62 -9.24
C MET A 67 25.38 -13.90 -9.67
N ARG A 68 24.07 -13.85 -9.95
CA ARG A 68 23.28 -15.01 -10.36
C ARG A 68 22.59 -14.72 -11.69
N SER A 69 22.91 -15.49 -12.72
CA SER A 69 22.20 -15.42 -13.98
C SER A 69 20.74 -15.84 -13.81
N ASP A 70 19.83 -14.96 -14.22
CA ASP A 70 18.40 -15.23 -14.25
C ASP A 70 18.03 -15.95 -15.56
N PRO A 71 17.60 -17.21 -15.51
CA PRO A 71 17.26 -18.02 -16.69
C PRO A 71 16.07 -17.49 -17.49
N LEU A 72 15.32 -16.52 -16.96
CA LEU A 72 14.23 -15.85 -17.67
C LEU A 72 14.68 -14.62 -18.46
N LEU A 73 15.94 -14.18 -18.29
CA LEU A 73 16.47 -13.01 -18.99
C LEU A 73 17.22 -13.45 -20.27
N PRO A 74 17.09 -12.68 -21.37
CA PRO A 74 17.75 -13.00 -22.64
C PRO A 74 19.28 -13.07 -22.57
N GLU A 75 19.87 -12.37 -21.59
CA GLU A 75 21.31 -12.29 -21.36
C GLU A 75 21.66 -12.97 -20.04
N THR A 76 21.65 -14.30 -20.02
CA THR A 76 22.20 -15.06 -18.89
C THR A 76 23.72 -15.13 -18.97
N LEU A 77 24.41 -14.62 -17.95
CA LEU A 77 25.82 -14.95 -17.70
C LEU A 77 25.91 -16.41 -17.22
N GLY A 78 26.06 -17.35 -18.16
CA GLY A 78 26.21 -18.77 -17.84
C GLY A 78 25.81 -19.68 -19.00
N PRO A 79 26.16 -20.98 -18.94
CA PRO A 79 25.72 -21.94 -19.94
C PRO A 79 24.19 -22.07 -19.91
N VAL A 80 23.57 -22.04 -21.09
CA VAL A 80 22.14 -22.34 -21.27
C VAL A 80 21.85 -23.69 -20.62
N ASN A 81 20.89 -23.73 -19.71
CA ASN A 81 20.47 -24.95 -19.06
C ASN A 81 19.31 -25.59 -19.86
N PRO A 82 19.57 -26.65 -20.65
CA PRO A 82 18.55 -27.27 -21.52
C PRO A 82 17.41 -27.94 -20.73
N ALA A 83 17.53 -28.09 -19.41
CA ALA A 83 16.42 -28.57 -18.58
C ALA A 83 15.30 -27.51 -18.44
N TRP A 84 15.57 -26.23 -18.70
CA TRP A 84 14.56 -25.16 -18.69
C TRP A 84 13.64 -25.22 -19.88
N ASP A 85 14.12 -25.73 -21.03
CA ASP A 85 13.29 -25.93 -22.22
C ASP A 85 12.05 -26.77 -21.88
N ARG A 86 12.15 -27.73 -20.94
CA ARG A 86 10.98 -28.51 -20.47
C ARG A 86 9.82 -27.66 -19.93
N TRP A 87 10.10 -26.50 -19.35
CA TRP A 87 9.08 -25.60 -18.77
C TRP A 87 8.51 -24.61 -19.79
N PHE A 88 9.21 -24.36 -20.89
CA PHE A 88 8.79 -23.45 -21.98
C PHE A 88 8.36 -24.18 -23.26
N GLU A 89 8.72 -25.45 -23.40
CA GLU A 89 8.19 -26.36 -24.40
C GLU A 89 6.73 -26.61 -24.02
N GLY A 90 5.81 -25.93 -24.72
CA GLY A 90 4.39 -26.20 -24.64
C GLY A 90 4.08 -27.70 -24.83
N PRO A 91 2.86 -28.15 -24.53
CA PRO A 91 2.51 -29.56 -24.46
C PRO A 91 3.06 -30.38 -25.66
N LYS A 92 3.95 -31.35 -25.38
CA LYS A 92 4.63 -32.15 -26.41
C LYS A 92 3.69 -33.01 -27.25
N ASP A 93 2.48 -33.23 -26.75
CA ASP A 93 1.46 -33.99 -27.45
C ASP A 93 0.78 -33.10 -28.49
N SER A 94 1.43 -33.03 -29.65
CA SER A 94 0.83 -32.60 -30.91
C SER A 94 -0.23 -33.58 -31.43
N ASN A 95 -1.01 -34.23 -30.57
CA ASN A 95 -2.36 -34.60 -30.95
C ASN A 95 -3.19 -33.32 -30.93
N ARG A 96 -2.94 -32.50 -31.95
CA ARG A 96 -3.76 -31.39 -32.41
C ARG A 96 -5.21 -31.84 -32.25
N CYS A 97 -5.89 -31.35 -31.22
CA CYS A 97 -7.30 -31.68 -31.02
C CYS A 97 -8.00 -31.38 -32.35
N ARG A 98 -8.68 -32.38 -32.94
CA ARG A 98 -9.45 -32.21 -34.19
C ARG A 98 -10.74 -31.41 -33.95
N CYS A 99 -10.78 -30.61 -32.90
CA CYS A 99 -11.87 -29.72 -32.61
C CYS A 99 -11.69 -28.41 -33.39
N GLN A 100 -12.79 -27.87 -33.95
CA GLN A 100 -12.80 -26.59 -34.68
C GLN A 100 -12.67 -25.37 -33.76
N CYS A 101 -12.43 -25.56 -32.47
CA CYS A 101 -12.26 -24.48 -31.52
C CYS A 101 -10.77 -24.10 -31.43
N ARG A 102 -10.46 -22.82 -31.62
CA ARG A 102 -9.12 -22.26 -31.36
C ARG A 102 -8.75 -22.51 -29.89
N CYS A 103 -7.95 -23.53 -29.63
CA CYS A 103 -7.27 -23.67 -28.36
C CYS A 103 -6.14 -22.64 -28.36
N LEU A 104 -6.39 -21.48 -27.77
CA LEU A 104 -5.35 -20.51 -27.45
C LEU A 104 -4.52 -21.11 -26.32
N ILE A 105 -3.29 -21.49 -26.66
CA ILE A 105 -2.26 -21.84 -25.69
C ILE A 105 -1.72 -20.51 -25.16
N LEU A 106 -2.01 -20.20 -23.89
CA LEU A 106 -1.19 -19.27 -23.11
C LEU A 106 0.01 -20.07 -22.57
#